data_AF-A0A374PBZ1-F1
#
_entry.id   AF-A0A374PBZ1-F1
#
_cell.length_a   1.000
_cell.length_b   1.000
_cell.length_c   1.000
_cell.angle_alpha   90.00
_cell.angle_beta   90.00
_cell.angle_gamma   90.00
#
_symmetry.space_group_name_H-M   'P 1'
#
loop_
_entity.id
_entity.type
_entity.pdbx_description
1 polymer ?
#
loop_
_entity_poly.entity_id
_entity_poly.type
_entity_poly.pdbx_seq_one_letter_code
_entity_poly.pdbx_strand_id
1 'polypeptide(L)'
;MVANDAITVDMGQYRELLQRLKKNKENVPRELLLIKYEKPYNKLRNDIADMTSQILKDIVLYGWQVEREEASDVYSVINKVIVESGILQEVNQAVYQDQDMDKVLNCAARLRILVHQRMKECGL
;
A
#
# COMPACT_ATOMS: atom_id res chain seq x y z
N MET A 1 14.17 4.39 22.69
CA MET A 1 12.70 4.37 22.78
C MET A 1 12.20 5.53 21.91
N VAL A 2 11.96 5.29 20.62
CA VAL A 2 11.33 6.29 19.73
C VAL A 2 9.87 5.91 19.61
N ALA A 3 9.01 6.89 19.84
CA ALA A 3 7.58 6.74 20.05
C ALA A 3 6.89 5.99 18.91
N ASN A 4 6.07 5.03 19.31
CA ASN A 4 5.06 4.36 18.50
C ASN A 4 3.87 5.33 18.31
N ASP A 5 4.13 6.50 17.73
CA ASP A 5 3.09 7.47 17.42
C ASP A 5 2.34 6.97 16.18
N ALA A 6 1.32 6.16 16.47
CA ALA A 6 0.37 5.61 15.54
C ALA A 6 -0.33 6.72 14.77
N ILE A 7 0.21 7.11 13.61
CA ILE A 7 -0.64 7.54 12.51
C ILE A 7 -1.21 6.26 11.91
N THR A 8 -2.26 5.74 12.56
CA THR A 8 -3.10 4.74 11.92
C THR A 8 -3.70 5.42 10.70
N VAL A 9 -3.39 4.95 9.49
CA VAL A 9 -3.96 5.50 8.27
C VAL A 9 -5.47 5.61 8.45
N ASP A 10 -6.03 6.80 8.17
CA ASP A 10 -7.48 7.00 8.24
C ASP A 10 -8.15 6.16 7.14
N MET A 11 -8.63 4.98 7.54
CA MET A 11 -9.28 4.03 6.63
C MET A 11 -10.61 4.56 6.08
N GLY A 12 -11.26 5.49 6.78
CA GLY A 12 -12.45 6.19 6.30
C GLY A 12 -12.10 7.09 5.12
N GLN A 13 -11.10 7.95 5.30
CA GLN A 13 -10.58 8.80 4.24
C GLN A 13 -10.07 7.97 3.05
N TYR A 14 -9.35 6.88 3.28
CA TYR A 14 -8.86 6.01 2.21
C TYR A 14 -10.01 5.45 1.36
N ARG A 15 -11.07 4.97 2.03
CA ARG A 15 -12.29 4.47 1.38
C ARG A 15 -12.97 5.56 0.55
N GLU A 16 -13.07 6.78 1.06
CA GLU A 16 -13.65 7.91 0.33
C GLU A 16 -12.84 8.25 -0.94
N LEU A 17 -11.51 8.24 -0.87
CA LEU A 17 -10.66 8.48 -2.03
C LEU A 17 -10.83 7.39 -3.11
N LEU A 18 -10.89 6.11 -2.71
CA LEU A 18 -11.15 5.00 -3.63
C LEU A 18 -12.53 5.14 -4.29
N GLN A 19 -13.57 5.50 -3.52
CA GLN A 19 -14.90 5.76 -4.06
C GLN A 19 -14.91 6.95 -5.04
N ARG A 20 -14.15 8.01 -4.74
CA ARG A 20 -13.97 9.15 -5.66
C ARG A 20 -13.28 8.73 -6.94
N LEU A 21 -12.24 7.90 -6.86
CA LEU A 21 -11.55 7.37 -8.04
C LEU A 21 -12.51 6.53 -8.90
N LYS A 22 -13.32 5.68 -8.26
CA LYS A 22 -14.34 4.87 -8.94
C LYS A 22 -15.36 5.74 -9.67
N LYS A 23 -15.95 6.72 -8.99
CA LYS A 23 -16.89 7.68 -9.60
C LYS A 23 -16.29 8.46 -10.76
N ASN A 24 -15.02 8.87 -10.66
CA ASN A 24 -14.32 9.54 -11.76
C ASN A 24 -14.24 8.62 -12.99
N LYS A 25 -13.85 7.36 -12.82
CA LYS A 25 -13.73 6.38 -13.92
C LYS A 25 -15.07 6.01 -14.54
N GLU A 26 -16.15 5.98 -13.76
CA GLU A 26 -17.50 5.64 -14.23
C GLU A 26 -18.18 6.80 -14.96
N ASN A 27 -17.95 8.05 -14.53
CA ASN A 27 -18.70 9.21 -15.01
C ASN A 27 -17.93 10.12 -15.96
N VAL A 28 -16.60 9.96 -16.06
CA VAL A 28 -15.75 10.83 -16.89
C VAL A 28 -14.96 9.98 -17.88
N PRO A 29 -15.05 10.27 -19.19
CA PRO A 29 -14.21 9.63 -20.19
C PRO A 29 -12.73 9.69 -19.83
N ARG A 30 -12.02 8.58 -20.03
CA ARG A 30 -10.59 8.45 -19.69
C ARG A 30 -9.74 9.57 -20.27
N GLU A 31 -10.00 9.96 -21.51
CA GLU A 31 -9.27 11.04 -22.17
C GLU A 31 -9.41 12.36 -21.41
N LEU A 32 -10.62 12.73 -20.99
CA LEU A 32 -10.86 13.95 -20.21
C LEU A 32 -10.18 13.92 -18.84
N LEU A 33 -10.09 12.75 -18.19
CA LEU A 33 -9.32 12.59 -16.95
C LEU A 33 -7.83 12.86 -17.15
N LEU A 34 -7.29 12.56 -18.34
CA LEU A 34 -5.87 12.70 -18.65
C LEU A 34 -5.48 14.05 -19.27
N ILE A 35 -6.44 14.81 -19.81
CA ILE A 35 -6.16 16.13 -20.41
C ILE A 35 -6.76 17.28 -19.59
N LYS A 36 -8.08 17.27 -19.37
CA LYS A 36 -8.82 18.39 -18.78
C LYS A 36 -8.73 18.38 -17.26
N TYR A 37 -8.82 17.19 -16.68
CA TYR A 37 -8.79 16.97 -15.24
C TYR A 37 -7.48 16.32 -14.76
N GLU A 38 -6.42 16.41 -15.56
CA GLU A 38 -5.14 15.75 -15.29
C GLU A 38 -4.61 16.03 -13.88
N LYS A 39 -4.49 17.33 -13.52
CA LYS A 39 -3.98 17.75 -12.21
C LYS A 39 -4.77 17.18 -11.03
N PRO A 40 -6.10 17.40 -10.91
CA PRO A 40 -6.87 16.84 -9.80
C PRO A 40 -6.95 15.31 -9.84
N TYR A 41 -6.92 14.69 -11.02
CA TYR A 41 -6.92 13.24 -11.16
C TYR A 41 -5.60 12.62 -10.67
N ASN A 42 -4.46 13.18 -11.07
CA ASN A 42 -3.14 12.73 -10.62
C ASN A 42 -2.95 12.98 -9.13
N LYS A 43 -3.43 14.12 -8.59
CA LYS A 43 -3.43 14.35 -7.14
C LYS A 43 -4.18 13.25 -6.39
N LEU A 44 -5.40 12.92 -6.81
CA LEU A 44 -6.18 11.84 -6.21
C LEU A 44 -5.43 10.50 -6.25
N ARG A 45 -4.79 10.18 -7.38
CA ARG A 45 -4.01 8.93 -7.50
C ARG A 45 -2.80 8.92 -6.58
N ASN A 46 -2.11 10.04 -6.42
CA ASN A 46 -0.98 10.16 -5.50
C ASN A 46 -1.41 10.04 -4.05
N ASP A 47 -2.48 10.73 -3.64
CA ASP A 47 -3.02 10.64 -2.28
C ASP A 47 -3.40 9.18 -1.94
N ILE A 48 -4.00 8.46 -2.89
CA ILE A 48 -4.30 7.03 -2.75
C ILE A 48 -3.03 6.19 -2.68
N ALA A 49 -2.02 6.46 -3.51
CA ALA A 49 -0.76 5.73 -3.52
C ALA A 49 0.00 5.88 -2.19
N ASP A 50 0.05 7.10 -1.64
CA ASP A 50 0.71 7.40 -0.38
C ASP A 50 0.03 6.68 0.79
N MET A 51 -1.31 6.75 0.87
CA MET A 51 -2.07 6.01 1.88
C MET A 51 -1.92 4.50 1.73
N THR A 52 -1.94 3.97 0.50
CA THR A 52 -1.74 2.53 0.24
C THR A 52 -0.35 2.09 0.71
N SER A 53 0.69 2.88 0.40
CA SER A 53 2.06 2.62 0.85
C SER A 53 2.17 2.59 2.37
N GLN A 54 1.52 3.53 3.05
CA GLN A 54 1.50 3.56 4.51
C GLN A 54 0.74 2.36 5.10
N ILE A 55 -0.44 2.01 4.58
CA ILE A 55 -1.21 0.83 5.01
C ILE A 55 -0.37 -0.44 4.89
N LEU A 56 0.32 -0.63 3.75
CA LEU A 56 1.18 -1.79 3.55
C LEU A 56 2.31 -1.84 4.56
N LYS A 57 3.00 -0.70 4.80
CA LYS A 57 4.09 -0.62 5.79
C LYS A 57 3.60 -0.93 7.19
N ASP A 58 2.50 -0.30 7.61
CA ASP A 58 1.93 -0.49 8.94
C ASP A 58 1.58 -1.96 9.15
N ILE A 59 0.88 -2.60 8.20
CA ILE A 59 0.48 -4.01 8.32
C ILE A 59 1.68 -4.95 8.25
N VAL A 60 2.62 -4.74 7.34
CA VAL A 60 3.78 -5.64 7.16
C VAL A 60 4.73 -5.56 8.35
N LEU A 61 4.92 -4.37 8.93
CA LEU A 61 5.87 -4.14 10.02
C LEU A 61 5.21 -4.16 11.41
N TYR A 62 3.89 -4.31 11.51
CA TYR A 62 3.21 -4.27 12.81
C TYR A 62 3.77 -5.31 13.77
N GLY A 63 4.22 -4.84 14.94
CA GLY A 63 4.80 -5.68 15.99
C GLY A 63 6.29 -5.99 15.81
N TRP A 64 6.94 -5.52 14.75
CA TRP A 64 8.39 -5.59 14.61
C TRP A 64 9.08 -4.32 15.10
N GLN A 65 10.21 -4.52 15.77
CA GLN A 65 11.16 -3.48 16.11
C GLN A 65 12.41 -3.76 15.30
N VAL A 66 12.69 -2.93 14.31
CA VAL A 66 13.88 -3.06 13.47
C VAL A 66 14.99 -2.25 14.09
N GLU A 67 16.05 -2.92 14.54
CA GLU A 67 17.26 -2.23 15.00
C GLU A 67 17.93 -1.50 13.82
N ARG A 68 18.62 -0.39 14.11
CA ARG A 68 19.20 0.45 13.06
C ARG A 68 20.23 -0.33 12.24
N GLU A 69 20.97 -1.20 12.91
CA GLU A 69 22.03 -2.05 12.40
C GLU A 69 21.48 -3.10 11.43
N GLU A 70 20.27 -3.60 11.68
CA GLU A 70 19.60 -4.64 10.88
C GLU A 70 18.69 -4.06 9.78
N ALA A 71 18.47 -2.75 9.78
CA ALA A 71 17.51 -2.10 8.89
C ALA A 71 17.78 -2.40 7.40
N SER A 72 19.04 -2.39 6.98
CA SER A 72 19.42 -2.71 5.59
C SER A 72 19.02 -4.13 5.19
N ASP A 73 19.23 -5.10 6.08
CA ASP A 73 18.92 -6.51 5.82
C ASP A 73 17.40 -6.75 5.82
N VAL A 74 16.69 -6.12 6.76
CA VAL A 74 15.23 -6.09 6.80
C VAL A 74 14.65 -5.51 5.51
N TYR A 75 15.15 -4.36 5.03
CA TYR A 75 14.70 -3.78 3.76
C TYR A 75 15.00 -4.69 2.57
N SER A 76 16.16 -5.34 2.55
CA SER A 76 16.54 -6.30 1.50
C SER A 76 15.57 -7.49 1.45
N VAL A 77 15.23 -8.05 2.61
CA VAL A 77 14.27 -9.16 2.72
C VAL A 77 12.88 -8.75 2.24
N ILE A 78 12.36 -7.61 2.70
CA ILE A 78 11.04 -7.10 2.29
C ILE A 78 11.00 -6.90 0.77
N ASN A 79 12.01 -6.24 0.20
CA ASN A 79 12.06 -5.99 -1.24
C ASN A 79 12.11 -7.29 -2.06
N LYS A 80 12.88 -8.29 -1.62
CA LYS A 80 12.91 -9.61 -2.26
C LYS A 80 11.53 -10.28 -2.22
N VAL A 81 10.88 -10.31 -1.06
CA VAL A 81 9.54 -10.90 -0.92
C VAL A 81 8.51 -10.18 -1.79
N ILE A 82 8.56 -8.85 -1.85
CA ILE A 82 7.70 -8.06 -2.73
C ILE A 82 7.85 -8.46 -4.20
N VAL A 83 9.10 -8.59 -4.68
CA VAL A 83 9.39 -8.95 -6.07
C VAL A 83 8.98 -10.40 -6.36
N GLU A 84 9.33 -11.34 -5.48
CA GLU A 84 9.04 -12.77 -5.67
C GLU A 84 7.55 -13.10 -5.58
N SER A 85 6.82 -12.39 -4.72
CA SER A 85 5.39 -12.67 -4.47
C SER A 85 4.45 -12.09 -5.53
N GLY A 86 4.89 -11.06 -6.27
CA GLY A 86 4.02 -10.34 -7.21
C GLY A 86 2.91 -9.51 -6.55
N ILE A 87 2.85 -9.44 -5.21
CA ILE A 87 1.74 -8.81 -4.46
C ILE A 87 1.53 -7.34 -4.84
N LEU A 88 2.59 -6.60 -5.20
CA LEU A 88 2.42 -5.21 -5.63
C LEU A 88 1.58 -5.08 -6.92
N GLN A 89 1.58 -6.09 -7.80
CA GLN A 89 0.69 -6.08 -8.97
C GLN A 89 -0.77 -6.26 -8.55
N GLU A 90 -1.02 -7.17 -7.60
CA GLU A 90 -2.35 -7.39 -7.03
C GLU A 90 -2.86 -6.14 -6.29
N VAL A 91 -2.00 -5.46 -5.52
CA VAL A 91 -2.32 -4.18 -4.88
C VAL A 91 -2.69 -3.13 -5.92
N ASN A 92 -1.88 -2.99 -6.98
CA ASN A 92 -2.18 -2.03 -8.06
C ASN A 92 -3.52 -2.34 -8.75
N GLN A 93 -3.86 -3.62 -8.93
CA GLN A 93 -5.16 -4.03 -9.46
C GLN A 93 -6.29 -3.67 -8.49
N ALA A 94 -6.15 -4.01 -7.20
CA ALA A 94 -7.14 -3.70 -6.17
C ALA A 94 -7.42 -2.19 -6.07
N VAL A 95 -6.38 -1.36 -6.14
CA VAL A 95 -6.51 0.11 -6.08
C VAL A 95 -7.07 0.68 -7.38
N TYR A 96 -6.37 0.47 -8.50
CA TYR A 96 -6.63 1.23 -9.73
C TYR A 96 -7.59 0.56 -10.69
N GLN A 97 -7.89 -0.73 -10.53
CA GLN A 97 -8.91 -1.43 -11.32
C GLN A 97 -10.18 -1.67 -10.52
N ASP A 98 -10.06 -2.28 -9.34
CA ASP A 98 -11.24 -2.68 -8.55
C ASP A 98 -11.75 -1.56 -7.62
N GLN A 99 -10.87 -0.64 -7.20
CA GLN A 99 -11.12 0.36 -6.15
C GLN A 99 -11.67 -0.30 -4.86
N ASP A 100 -11.09 -1.44 -4.50
CA ASP A 100 -11.57 -2.32 -3.43
C ASP A 100 -10.57 -2.35 -2.27
N MET A 101 -10.99 -1.73 -1.17
CA MET A 101 -10.17 -1.62 0.05
C MET A 101 -9.92 -2.99 0.70
N ASP A 102 -10.90 -3.90 0.68
CA ASP A 102 -10.76 -5.20 1.32
C ASP A 102 -9.76 -6.06 0.56
N LYS A 103 -9.71 -5.94 -0.77
CA LYS A 103 -8.64 -6.56 -1.58
C LYS A 103 -7.25 -6.00 -1.26
N VAL A 104 -7.12 -4.70 -1.02
CA VAL A 104 -5.85 -4.10 -0.59
C VAL A 104 -5.40 -4.67 0.75
N LEU A 105 -6.32 -4.76 1.73
CA LEU A 105 -6.03 -5.31 3.05
C LEU A 105 -5.67 -6.79 2.99
N ASN A 106 -6.33 -7.58 2.13
CA ASN A 106 -5.98 -8.97 1.89
C ASN A 106 -4.57 -9.13 1.30
N CYS A 107 -4.18 -8.26 0.37
CA CYS A 107 -2.81 -8.22 -0.16
C CYS A 107 -1.79 -7.89 0.94
N ALA A 108 -2.08 -6.90 1.78
CA ALA A 108 -1.23 -6.50 2.89
C ALA A 108 -1.02 -7.62 3.91
N ALA A 109 -2.11 -8.32 4.29
CA ALA A 109 -2.06 -9.45 5.20
C ALA A 109 -1.22 -10.62 4.65
N ARG A 110 -1.37 -10.94 3.35
CA ARG A 110 -0.54 -11.95 2.69
C ARG A 110 0.94 -11.55 2.65
N LEU A 111 1.22 -10.28 2.35
CA LEU A 111 2.60 -9.79 2.34
C LEU A 111 3.25 -9.91 3.71
N ARG A 112 2.53 -9.53 4.78
CA ARG A 112 2.97 -9.69 6.16
C ARG A 112 3.38 -11.13 6.46
N ILE A 113 2.54 -12.10 6.10
CA ILE A 113 2.83 -13.53 6.32
C ILE A 113 4.14 -13.94 5.65
N LEU A 114 4.30 -13.59 4.36
CA LEU A 114 5.50 -13.96 3.59
C LEU A 114 6.76 -13.28 4.13
N VAL A 115 6.67 -11.99 4.47
CA VAL A 115 7.80 -11.24 5.01
C VAL A 115 8.18 -11.80 6.38
N HIS A 116 7.22 -12.04 7.28
CA HIS A 116 7.47 -12.64 8.60
C HIS A 116 8.09 -14.02 8.50
N GLN A 117 7.66 -14.83 7.53
CA GLN A 117 8.28 -16.13 7.28
C GLN A 117 9.73 -15.96 6.82
N ARG A 118 9.98 -15.10 5.82
CA ARG A 118 11.32 -14.91 5.26
C ARG A 118 12.30 -14.31 6.27
N MET A 119 11.86 -13.39 7.12
CA MET A 119 12.73 -12.83 8.16
C MET A 119 13.16 -13.90 9.17
N LYS A 120 12.24 -14.76 9.63
CA LYS A 120 12.57 -15.90 10.49
C LYS A 120 13.59 -16.85 9.85
N GLU A 121 13.45 -17.11 8.55
CA GLU A 121 14.40 -17.93 7.78
C GLU A 121 15.81 -17.28 7.71
N CYS A 122 15.88 -15.95 7.74
CA CYS A 122 17.12 -15.18 7.74
C CYS A 122 17.70 -14.92 9.15
N GLY A 123 17.01 -15.35 10.22
CA GLY A 123 17.44 -15.09 11.60
C GLY A 123 17.20 -13.66 12.08
N LEU A 124 16.26 -12.94 11.43
CA LEU A 124 15.79 -11.60 11.78
C LEU A 124 14.46 -11.66 12.55
#